data_AF-A0A2L1UYC0-F1
#
_entry.id   AF-A0A2L1UYC0-F1
#
_cell.length_a   1.000
_cell.length_b   1.000
_cell.length_c   1.000
_cell.angle_alpha   90.00
_cell.angle_beta   90.00
_cell.angle_gamma   90.00
#
_symmetry.space_group_name_H-M   'P 1'
#
loop_
_entity.id
_entity.type
_entity.pdbx_description
1 polymer ?
#
loop_
_entity_poly.entity_id
_entity_poly.type
_entity_poly.pdbx_seq_one_letter_code
_entity_poly.pdbx_strand_id
1 'polypeptide(L)'
;MNWDVMKWLIGIYLGCFLGLLKMAYSDPKFYLDYIDKKFSYVCYTCFIVCGALWAGFFLARSYVIDNIDLISEQQTLIDKEYNYVTSYLLSMIIGSGISFAASILFIDIARKKIATSGEA
;
A
#
# COMPACT_ATOMS: atom_id res chain seq x y z
N MET A 1 12.30 -12.55 -3.42
CA MET A 1 11.33 -13.00 -2.39
C MET A 1 10.93 -14.44 -2.73
N ASN A 2 10.88 -15.35 -1.75
CA ASN A 2 10.47 -16.74 -2.01
C ASN A 2 9.03 -16.77 -2.53
N TRP A 3 8.79 -17.49 -3.63
CA TRP A 3 7.49 -17.57 -4.30
C TRP A 3 6.37 -18.08 -3.38
N ASP A 4 6.70 -18.99 -2.47
CA ASP A 4 5.73 -19.52 -1.51
C ASP A 4 5.30 -18.47 -0.49
N VAL A 5 6.24 -17.63 -0.03
CA VAL A 5 5.95 -16.49 0.86
C VAL A 5 5.06 -15.47 0.14
N MET A 6 5.32 -15.22 -1.14
CA MET A 6 4.48 -14.34 -1.97
C MET A 6 3.03 -14.83 -2.06
N LYS A 7 2.82 -16.12 -2.32
CA LYS A 7 1.48 -16.71 -2.39
C LYS A 7 0.73 -16.57 -1.07
N TRP A 8 1.39 -16.82 0.06
CA TRP A 8 0.81 -16.65 1.39
C TRP A 8 0.39 -15.21 1.66
N LEU A 9 1.25 -14.23 1.31
CA LEU A 9 0.94 -12.81 1.47
C LEU A 9 -0.25 -12.38 0.62
N ILE A 10 -0.34 -12.86 -0.62
CA ILE A 10 -1.50 -12.61 -1.49
C ILE A 10 -2.77 -13.23 -0.91
N GLY A 11 -2.69 -14.46 -0.38
CA GLY A 11 -3.82 -15.13 0.26
C GLY A 11 -4.33 -14.38 1.49
N ILE A 12 -3.41 -13.93 2.36
CA ILE A 12 -3.76 -13.10 3.54
C ILE A 12 -4.40 -11.78 3.07
N TYR A 13 -3.81 -11.12 2.07
CA TYR A 13 -4.33 -9.88 1.52
C TYR A 13 -5.76 -10.04 1.00
N LEU A 14 -6.02 -11.08 0.20
CA LEU A 14 -7.37 -11.39 -0.31
C LEU A 14 -8.34 -11.74 0.82
N GLY A 15 -7.90 -12.47 1.84
CA GLY A 15 -8.72 -12.76 3.02
C GLY A 15 -9.14 -11.49 3.76
N CYS A 16 -8.20 -10.57 4.00
CA CYS A 16 -8.49 -9.27 4.59
C CYS A 16 -9.44 -8.44 3.71
N PHE A 17 -9.22 -8.43 2.40
CA PHE A 17 -10.07 -7.75 1.42
C PHE A 17 -11.52 -8.24 1.49
N LEU A 18 -11.72 -9.57 1.42
CA LEU A 18 -13.05 -10.17 1.50
C LEU A 18 -13.71 -9.96 2.87
N GLY A 19 -12.92 -9.94 3.95
CA GLY A 19 -13.40 -9.61 5.29
C GLY A 19 -13.92 -8.18 5.39
N LEU A 20 -13.18 -7.20 4.84
CA LEU A 20 -13.60 -5.80 4.77
C LEU A 20 -14.84 -5.63 3.90
N LEU A 21 -14.88 -6.29 2.73
CA LEU A 21 -16.04 -6.29 1.85
C LEU A 21 -17.29 -6.85 2.56
N LYS A 22 -17.14 -7.97 3.29
CA LYS A 22 -18.22 -8.55 4.07
C LYS A 22 -18.70 -7.60 5.16
N MET A 23 -17.80 -6.94 5.88
CA MET A 23 -18.17 -5.94 6.88
C MET A 23 -18.91 -4.76 6.26
N ALA A 24 -18.41 -4.23 5.13
CA ALA A 24 -19.08 -3.15 4.39
C ALA A 24 -20.51 -3.53 3.95
N TYR A 25 -20.78 -4.82 3.69
CA TYR A 25 -22.10 -5.29 3.31
C TYR A 25 -23.01 -5.67 4.50
N SER A 26 -22.45 -6.27 5.55
CA SER A 26 -23.21 -6.79 6.70
C SER A 26 -23.49 -5.72 7.76
N ASP A 27 -22.54 -4.81 8.01
CA ASP A 27 -22.68 -3.70 8.95
C ASP A 27 -22.08 -2.42 8.33
N PRO A 28 -22.79 -1.80 7.38
CA PRO A 28 -22.29 -0.67 6.62
C PRO A 28 -22.06 0.57 7.48
N LYS A 29 -22.83 0.77 8.55
CA LYS A 29 -22.68 1.91 9.47
C LYS A 29 -21.38 1.82 10.25
N PHE A 30 -21.12 0.67 10.90
CA PHE A 30 -19.84 0.45 11.59
C PHE A 30 -18.65 0.54 10.63
N TYR A 31 -18.80 -0.01 9.43
CA TYR A 31 -17.76 0.06 8.40
C TYR A 31 -17.40 1.51 8.06
N LEU A 32 -18.38 2.34 7.70
CA LEU A 32 -18.15 3.73 7.31
C LEU A 32 -17.66 4.61 8.47
N ASP A 33 -18.24 4.44 9.66
CA ASP A 33 -17.93 5.33 10.78
C ASP A 33 -16.59 5.05 11.45
N TYR A 34 -16.15 3.79 11.43
CA TYR A 34 -14.98 3.34 12.19
C TYR A 34 -13.89 2.70 11.33
N ILE A 35 -14.25 1.74 10.48
CA ILE A 35 -13.26 0.96 9.72
C ILE A 35 -12.64 1.80 8.60
N ASP A 36 -13.47 2.39 7.75
CA ASP A 36 -13.04 3.15 6.58
C ASP A 36 -12.14 4.33 6.97
N LYS A 37 -12.56 5.16 7.94
CA LYS A 37 -11.76 6.31 8.41
C LYS A 37 -10.34 5.93 8.81
N LYS A 38 -10.17 4.81 9.52
CA LYS A 38 -8.85 4.34 9.96
C LYS A 38 -8.09 3.68 8.81
N PHE A 39 -8.76 2.83 8.04
CA PHE A 39 -8.17 2.08 6.96
C PHE A 39 -7.67 2.99 5.83
N SER A 40 -8.53 3.86 5.30
CA SER A 40 -8.17 4.82 4.26
C SER A 40 -7.08 5.78 4.72
N TYR A 41 -7.13 6.24 5.97
CA TYR A 41 -6.07 7.09 6.53
C TYR A 41 -4.71 6.38 6.59
N VAL A 42 -4.68 5.13 7.06
CA VAL A 42 -3.45 4.32 7.12
C VAL A 42 -2.92 4.04 5.72
N CYS A 43 -3.78 3.64 4.78
CA CYS A 43 -3.39 3.40 3.39
C CYS A 43 -2.84 4.66 2.73
N TYR A 44 -3.54 5.80 2.86
CA TYR A 44 -3.09 7.07 2.31
C TYR A 44 -1.75 7.53 2.92
N THR A 45 -1.63 7.48 4.25
CA THR A 45 -0.39 7.88 4.94
C THR A 45 0.77 7.00 4.52
N CYS A 46 0.57 5.68 4.45
CA CYS A 46 1.57 4.73 3.98
C CYS A 46 2.00 5.04 2.54
N PHE A 47 1.05 5.31 1.65
CA PHE A 47 1.32 5.67 0.26
C PHE A 47 2.20 6.92 0.14
N ILE A 48 1.83 7.99 0.85
CA ILE A 48 2.56 9.27 0.81
C ILE A 48 3.95 9.14 1.45
N VAL A 49 4.05 8.53 2.64
CA VAL A 49 5.33 8.41 3.36
C VAL A 49 6.30 7.50 2.62
N CYS A 50 5.86 6.32 2.19
CA CYS A 50 6.71 5.41 1.43
C CYS A 50 7.07 6.00 0.06
N GLY A 51 6.15 6.72 -0.59
CA GLY A 51 6.40 7.42 -1.85
C GLY A 51 7.47 8.51 -1.70
N ALA A 52 7.37 9.33 -0.66
CA ALA A 52 8.35 10.36 -0.35
C ALA A 52 9.74 9.77 -0.04
N LEU A 53 9.79 8.69 0.76
CA LEU A 53 11.04 7.98 1.04
C LEU A 53 11.66 7.38 -0.22
N TRP A 54 10.85 6.75 -1.08
CA TRP A 54 11.32 6.19 -2.34
C TRP A 54 11.92 7.26 -3.25
N ALA A 55 11.23 8.39 -3.41
CA ALA A 55 11.72 9.52 -4.20
C ALA A 55 13.01 10.13 -3.60
N GLY A 56 13.09 10.24 -2.27
CA GLY A 56 14.28 10.71 -1.57
C GLY A 56 15.49 9.81 -1.82
N PHE A 57 15.33 8.49 -1.73
CA PHE A 57 16.41 7.55 -2.04
C PHE A 57 16.82 7.60 -3.51
N PHE A 58 15.86 7.74 -4.43
CA PHE A 58 16.16 7.90 -5.86
C PHE A 58 17.06 9.11 -6.10
N LEU A 59 16.68 10.28 -5.57
CA LEU A 59 17.48 11.51 -5.71
C LEU A 59 18.86 11.40 -5.04
N ALA A 60 18.92 10.80 -3.84
CA ALA A 60 20.18 10.61 -3.13
C ALA A 60 21.14 9.70 -3.90
N ARG A 61 20.65 8.59 -4.46
CA ARG A 61 21.45 7.70 -5.31
C ARG A 61 21.94 8.42 -6.56
N SER A 62 21.05 9.11 -7.28
CA SER A 62 21.43 9.86 -8.48
C SER A 62 22.52 10.89 -8.18
N TYR A 63 22.37 11.65 -7.09
CA TYR A 63 23.38 12.62 -6.69
C TYR A 63 24.75 11.97 -6.44
N VAL A 64 24.78 10.84 -5.72
CA VAL A 64 26.03 10.12 -5.44
C VAL A 64 26.70 9.61 -6.71
N ILE A 65 25.93 9.05 -7.65
CA ILE A 65 26.46 8.54 -8.92
C ILE A 65 26.98 9.68 -9.81
N ASP A 66 26.30 10.82 -9.82
CA ASP A 66 26.63 11.94 -10.72
C ASP A 66 27.77 12.82 -10.17
N ASN A 67 28.00 12.84 -8.86
CA ASN A 67 28.91 13.80 -8.21
C ASN A 67 30.08 13.17 -7.45
N ILE A 68 30.08 11.85 -7.21
CA ILE A 68 31.15 11.16 -6.50
C ILE A 68 31.83 10.19 -7.46
N ASP A 69 33.15 10.28 -7.56
CA ASP A 69 33.94 9.35 -8.37
C ASP A 69 34.06 8.02 -7.63
N LEU A 70 33.16 7.10 -7.97
CA LEU A 70 33.04 5.78 -7.33
C LEU A 70 33.83 4.74 -8.11
N ILE A 71 34.58 3.89 -7.40
CA ILE A 71 35.11 2.67 -8.01
C ILE A 71 33.96 1.68 -8.28
N SER A 72 34.13 0.82 -9.29
CA SER A 72 33.08 -0.10 -9.77
C SER A 72 32.46 -0.97 -8.66
N GLU A 73 33.25 -1.40 -7.69
CA GLU A 73 32.79 -2.20 -6.55
C GLU A 73 31.86 -1.40 -5.63
N GLN A 74 32.17 -0.12 -5.36
CA GLN A 74 31.34 0.76 -4.54
C GLN A 74 30.00 1.06 -5.23
N GLN A 75 30.02 1.32 -6.53
CA GLN A 75 28.80 1.52 -7.31
C GLN A 75 27.90 0.28 -7.29
N THR A 76 28.50 -0.91 -7.45
CA THR A 76 27.77 -2.19 -7.40
C THR A 76 27.11 -2.42 -6.04
N LEU A 77 27.80 -2.09 -4.94
CA LEU A 77 27.25 -2.20 -3.59
C LEU A 77 26.10 -1.21 -3.36
N ILE A 78 26.26 0.04 -3.77
CA ILE A 78 25.21 1.06 -3.67
C ILE A 78 23.97 0.62 -4.44
N ASP A 79 24.13 0.13 -5.66
CA ASP A 79 23.03 -0.33 -6.51
C ASP A 79 22.30 -1.53 -5.91
N LYS A 80 23.05 -2.47 -5.34
CA LYS A 80 22.47 -3.64 -4.67
C LYS A 80 21.59 -3.23 -3.49
N GLU A 81 22.11 -2.39 -2.59
CA GLU A 81 21.38 -1.95 -1.40
C GLU A 81 20.19 -1.05 -1.76
N TYR A 82 20.40 -0.12 -2.71
CA TYR A 82 19.32 0.72 -3.24
C TYR A 82 18.18 -0.12 -3.80
N ASN A 83 18.48 -1.09 -4.68
CA ASN A 83 17.46 -1.94 -5.29
C ASN A 83 16.75 -2.81 -4.25
N TYR A 84 17.48 -3.31 -3.25
CA TYR A 84 16.89 -4.07 -2.16
C TYR A 84 15.86 -3.22 -1.40
N VAL A 85 16.25 -2.06 -0.88
CA VAL A 85 15.37 -1.19 -0.07
C VAL A 85 14.21 -0.65 -0.90
N THR A 86 14.48 -0.15 -2.11
CA THR A 86 13.43 0.45 -2.95
C THR A 86 12.42 -0.57 -3.45
N SER A 87 12.79 -1.85 -3.62
CA SER A 87 11.83 -2.90 -4.00
C SER A 87 10.77 -3.15 -2.93
N TYR A 88 11.15 -3.11 -1.64
CA TYR A 88 10.18 -3.23 -0.54
C TYR A 88 9.30 -2.00 -0.43
N LEU A 89 9.89 -0.80 -0.52
CA LEU A 89 9.14 0.46 -0.52
C LEU A 89 8.12 0.50 -1.65
N LEU A 90 8.51 0.09 -2.86
CA LEU A 90 7.63 0.08 -4.02
C LEU A 90 6.48 -0.93 -3.84
N SER A 91 6.74 -2.07 -3.22
CA SER A 91 5.71 -3.03 -2.84
C SER A 91 4.71 -2.46 -1.83
N MET A 92 5.18 -1.67 -0.85
CA MET A 92 4.32 -0.96 0.11
C MET A 92 3.49 0.14 -0.55
N ILE A 93 4.08 0.91 -1.47
CA ILE A 93 3.39 1.95 -2.26
C ILE A 93 2.27 1.31 -3.08
N ILE A 94 2.56 0.24 -3.82
CA ILE A 94 1.55 -0.46 -4.64
C ILE A 94 0.45 -1.04 -3.74
N GLY A 95 0.82 -1.75 -2.67
CA GLY A 95 -0.13 -2.38 -1.77
C GLY A 95 -1.06 -1.37 -1.08
N SER A 96 -0.51 -0.24 -0.63
CA SER A 96 -1.30 0.85 -0.02
C SER A 96 -2.20 1.54 -1.04
N GLY A 97 -1.72 1.78 -2.27
CA GLY A 97 -2.53 2.36 -3.34
C GLY A 97 -3.71 1.48 -3.74
N ILE A 98 -3.49 0.18 -3.95
CA ILE A 98 -4.57 -0.78 -4.26
C ILE A 98 -5.55 -0.87 -3.09
N SER A 99 -5.06 -0.91 -1.85
CA SER A 99 -5.91 -0.95 -0.65
C SER A 99 -6.77 0.31 -0.51
N PHE A 100 -6.21 1.47 -0.80
CA PHE A 100 -6.96 2.73 -0.80
C PHE A 100 -8.03 2.76 -1.89
N ALA A 101 -7.70 2.33 -3.11
CA ALA A 101 -8.68 2.22 -4.19
C ALA A 101 -9.81 1.24 -3.84
N ALA A 102 -9.48 0.13 -3.18
CA ALA A 102 -10.45 -0.84 -2.69
C ALA A 102 -11.39 -0.25 -1.64
N SER A 103 -10.90 0.59 -0.72
CA SER A 103 -11.74 1.22 0.30
C SER A 103 -12.82 2.11 -0.33
N ILE A 104 -12.50 2.83 -1.41
CA ILE A 104 -13.48 3.64 -2.16
C ILE A 104 -14.62 2.76 -2.70
N LEU A 105 -14.30 1.56 -3.22
CA LEU A 105 -15.31 0.61 -3.68
C LEU A 105 -16.17 0.08 -2.52
N PHE A 106 -15.56 -0.21 -1.37
CA PHE A 106 -16.29 -0.67 -0.19
C PHE A 106 -17.21 0.40 0.40
N ILE A 107 -16.78 1.68 0.38
CA ILE A 107 -17.63 2.82 0.74
C ILE A 107 -18.88 2.85 -0.14
N ASP A 108 -18.73 2.70 -1.46
CA ASP A 108 -19.86 2.71 -2.39
C ASP A 108 -20.84 1.56 -2.10
N ILE A 109 -20.32 0.36 -1.84
CA ILE A 109 -21.13 -0.81 -1.47
C ILE A 109 -21.89 -0.56 -0.16
N ALA A 110 -21.21 -0.06 0.88
CA ALA A 110 -21.81 0.24 2.16
C ALA A 110 -22.93 1.29 2.04
N ARG A 111 -22.68 2.37 1.30
CA ARG A 111 -23.68 3.43 1.05
C ARG A 111 -24.89 2.91 0.28
N LYS A 112 -24.68 2.11 -0.77
CA LYS A 112 -25.77 1.47 -1.53
C LYS A 112 -26.58 0.52 -0.65
N LYS A 113 -25.93 -0.23 0.24
CA LYS A 113 -26.61 -1.11 1.19
C LYS A 113 -27.51 -0.31 2.14
N ILE A 114 -27.02 0.78 2.71
CA ILE A 114 -27.82 1.67 3.57
C ILE A 114 -29.03 2.21 2.79
N ALA A 115 -28.80 2.78 1.61
CA ALA A 115 -29.86 3.35 0.78
C ALA A 115 -30.96 2.34 0.39
N THR A 116 -30.59 1.08 0.16
CA THR A 116 -31.55 0.01 -0.18
C THR A 116 -32.24 -0.61 1.03
N SER A 117 -31.65 -0.52 2.23
CA SER A 117 -32.20 -1.09 3.46
C SER A 117 -33.31 -0.24 4.10
N GLY A 118 -33.58 0.97 3.61
CA GLY A 118 -34.61 1.85 4.15
C GLY A 118 -34.30 2.43 5.53
N GLU A 119 -33.09 2.21 6.06
CA GLU A 119 -32.57 2.87 7.26
C GLU A 119 -32.16 4.31 6.94
N ALA A 120 -33.15 5.15 6.65
CA ALA A 120 -33.03 6.61 6.66
C ALA A 120 -33.23 7.14 8.08
#